data_AF-A0A2V9RTF4-F1
#
_entry.id   AF-A0A2V9RTF4-F1
#
_cell.length_a   1.000
_cell.length_b   1.000
_cell.length_c   1.000
_cell.angle_alpha   90.00
_cell.angle_beta   90.00
_cell.angle_gamma   90.00
#
_symmetry.space_group_name_H-M   'P 1'
#
loop_
_entity.id
_entity.type
_entity.pdbx_description
1 polymer ?
#
loop_
_entity_poly.entity_id
_entity_poly.type
_entity_poly.pdbx_seq_one_letter_code
_entity_poly.pdbx_strand_id
1 'polypeptide(L)'
;MQGVTSENMEAALHDLESLYLKTIRTPALKYDVAGRRRLVALAEGEFKKADVLGLIVRNFDVARYTKPGDPQRFDFGWSVGKEFRFLQAVSVKKNIEQGVLLAARFPEIRKAIFAKDGVQAKITALIEEGVEQRDEIGFVLGMMREAEIRVAMESEMPAIAQEVRTELRV
;
A
#
# COMPACT_ATOMS: atom_id res chain seq x y z
N MET A 1 20.32 51.08 20.84
CA MET A 1 20.72 49.67 20.79
C MET A 1 20.37 49.05 22.14
N GLN A 2 19.22 48.41 22.26
CA GLN A 2 18.85 47.67 23.48
C GLN A 2 19.48 46.29 23.41
N GLY A 3 20.28 45.96 24.43
CA GLY A 3 20.95 44.68 24.56
C GLY A 3 19.95 43.55 24.78
N VAL A 4 20.10 42.47 24.03
CA VAL A 4 19.35 41.24 24.24
C VAL A 4 20.00 40.52 25.42
N THR A 5 19.30 40.43 26.55
CA THR A 5 19.71 39.65 27.71
C THR A 5 19.64 38.15 27.40
N SER A 6 20.51 37.34 28.01
CA SER A 6 20.62 35.89 27.80
C SER A 6 19.28 35.15 27.98
N GLU A 7 18.42 35.65 28.88
CA GLU A 7 17.09 35.09 29.14
C GLU A 7 16.14 35.19 27.92
N ASN A 8 16.28 36.22 27.09
CA ASN A 8 15.48 36.36 25.86
C ASN A 8 15.97 35.44 24.75
N MET A 9 17.24 35.03 24.77
CA MET A 9 17.80 34.11 23.78
C MET A 9 17.44 32.66 24.08
N GLU A 10 17.44 32.27 25.36
CA GLU A 10 16.98 30.96 25.80
C GLU A 10 15.47 30.77 25.57
N ALA A 11 14.65 31.80 25.85
CA ALA A 11 13.23 31.77 25.56
C ALA A 11 12.95 31.67 24.04
N ALA A 12 13.69 32.43 23.21
CA ALA A 12 13.56 32.38 21.76
C ALA A 12 14.02 31.04 21.17
N LEU A 13 15.06 30.42 21.73
CA LEU A 13 15.52 29.08 21.36
C LEU A 13 14.49 28.01 21.74
N HIS A 14 13.88 28.11 22.92
CA HIS A 14 12.85 27.18 23.36
C HIS A 14 11.57 27.29 22.52
N ASP A 15 11.19 28.50 22.13
CA ASP A 15 10.06 28.73 21.21
C ASP A 15 10.35 28.16 19.81
N LEU A 16 11.58 28.33 19.31
CA LEU A 16 12.01 27.75 18.03
C LEU A 16 12.05 26.21 18.07
N GLU A 17 12.58 25.63 19.15
CA GLU A 17 12.55 24.17 19.39
C GLU A 17 11.10 23.67 19.45
N SER A 18 10.21 24.38 20.14
CA SER A 18 8.81 23.98 20.24
C SER A 18 8.09 24.01 18.88
N LEU A 19 8.49 24.93 17.99
CA LEU A 19 7.97 25.05 16.63
C LEU A 19 8.46 23.90 15.73
N TYR A 20 9.75 23.56 15.81
CA TYR A 20 10.37 22.48 15.02
C TYR A 20 10.01 21.07 15.55
N LEU A 21 9.94 20.87 16.87
CA LEU A 21 9.52 19.59 17.47
C LEU A 21 8.03 19.32 17.29
N LYS A 22 7.17 20.35 17.21
CA LYS A 22 5.74 20.16 16.88
C LYS A 22 5.51 19.73 15.43
N THR A 23 6.47 19.94 14.52
CA THR A 23 6.34 19.62 13.09
C THR A 23 6.92 18.26 12.69
N ILE A 24 7.68 17.58 13.54
CA ILE A 24 8.04 16.16 13.32
C ILE A 24 6.96 15.26 13.92
N ARG A 25 5.71 15.48 13.50
CA ARG A 25 4.76 14.38 13.42
C ARG A 25 4.94 13.84 12.02
N THR A 26 5.68 12.74 11.87
CA THR A 26 5.54 11.89 10.68
C THR A 26 4.05 11.80 10.44
N PRO A 27 3.51 12.24 9.29
CA PRO A 27 2.10 12.07 9.06
C PRO A 27 1.91 10.56 9.03
N ALA A 28 1.43 10.01 10.14
CA ALA A 28 0.72 8.74 10.11
C ALA A 28 -0.37 9.02 9.11
N LEU A 29 -0.18 8.50 7.90
CA LEU A 29 -1.04 8.75 6.76
C LEU A 29 -2.47 8.40 7.21
N LYS A 30 -3.22 9.43 7.62
CA LYS A 30 -4.59 9.28 8.14
C LYS A 30 -5.50 9.18 6.92
N TYR A 31 -5.31 8.07 6.25
CA TYR A 31 -6.10 7.63 5.15
C TYR A 31 -7.53 7.35 5.64
N ASP A 32 -8.55 7.73 4.88
CA ASP A 32 -9.92 7.31 5.18
C ASP A 32 -9.98 5.77 5.13
N VAL A 33 -9.95 5.17 6.32
CA VAL A 33 -9.74 3.75 6.54
C VAL A 33 -10.99 2.95 6.17
N ALA A 34 -12.16 3.58 6.12
CA ALA A 34 -13.42 2.86 6.03
C ALA A 34 -13.58 2.11 4.69
N GLY A 35 -13.28 2.77 3.57
CA GLY A 35 -13.37 2.17 2.24
C GLY A 35 -12.35 1.05 2.05
N ARG A 36 -11.09 1.33 2.38
CA ARG A 36 -10.00 0.35 2.28
C ARG A 36 -10.24 -0.88 3.17
N ARG A 37 -10.65 -0.67 4.43
CA ARG A 37 -10.93 -1.76 5.37
C ARG A 37 -12.04 -2.67 4.88
N ARG A 38 -13.07 -2.13 4.21
CA ARG A 38 -14.14 -2.92 3.59
C ARG A 38 -13.58 -3.82 2.49
N LEU A 39 -12.72 -3.29 1.62
CA LEU A 39 -12.09 -4.06 0.54
C LEU A 39 -11.20 -5.19 1.08
N VAL A 40 -10.43 -4.94 2.14
CA VAL A 40 -9.64 -5.99 2.82
C VAL A 40 -10.56 -7.07 3.39
N ALA A 41 -11.62 -6.69 4.11
CA ALA A 41 -12.56 -7.63 4.70
C ALA A 41 -13.30 -8.47 3.65
N LEU A 42 -13.64 -7.86 2.51
CA LEU A 42 -14.20 -8.57 1.35
C LEU A 42 -13.21 -9.62 0.83
N ALA A 43 -11.96 -9.22 0.57
CA ALA A 43 -10.92 -10.13 0.09
C ALA A 43 -10.66 -11.28 1.06
N GLU A 44 -10.55 -11.01 2.37
CA GLU A 44 -10.45 -12.07 3.39
C GLU A 44 -11.65 -13.02 3.34
N GLY A 45 -12.86 -12.48 3.18
CA GLY A 45 -14.09 -13.27 3.07
C GLY A 45 -14.10 -14.20 1.85
N GLU A 46 -13.73 -13.70 0.68
CA GLU A 46 -13.68 -14.50 -0.55
C GLU A 46 -12.55 -15.54 -0.52
N PHE A 47 -11.36 -15.18 -0.02
CA PHE A 47 -10.28 -16.14 0.17
C PHE A 47 -10.64 -17.23 1.19
N LYS A 48 -11.42 -16.90 2.22
CA LYS A 48 -11.93 -17.89 3.17
C LYS A 48 -12.94 -18.82 2.52
N LYS A 49 -13.88 -18.30 1.73
CA LYS A 49 -14.86 -19.11 0.98
C LYS A 49 -14.19 -20.07 -0.01
N ALA A 50 -13.09 -19.64 -0.63
CA ALA A 50 -12.28 -20.45 -1.53
C ALA A 50 -11.29 -21.39 -0.81
N ASP A 51 -11.29 -21.44 0.52
CA ASP A 51 -10.40 -22.28 1.34
C ASP A 51 -8.89 -22.05 1.12
N VAL A 52 -8.51 -20.83 0.71
CA VAL A 52 -7.11 -20.45 0.48
C VAL A 52 -6.55 -19.48 1.51
N LEU A 53 -7.39 -18.91 2.38
CA LEU A 53 -6.95 -17.91 3.35
C LEU A 53 -5.82 -18.42 4.28
N GLY A 54 -5.81 -19.71 4.61
CA GLY A 54 -4.76 -20.33 5.41
C GLY A 54 -3.45 -20.61 4.65
N LEU A 55 -3.46 -20.47 3.32
CA LEU A 55 -2.32 -20.76 2.44
C LEU A 55 -1.62 -19.50 1.95
N ILE A 56 -2.26 -18.34 2.11
CA ILE A 56 -1.72 -17.04 1.72
C ILE A 56 -1.15 -16.30 2.93
N VAL A 57 -0.15 -15.46 2.69
CA VAL A 57 0.45 -14.59 3.70
C VAL A 57 -0.37 -13.31 3.79
N ARG A 58 -0.81 -12.95 4.99
CA ARG A 58 -1.42 -11.66 5.29
C ARG A 58 -0.39 -10.66 5.77
N ASN A 59 -0.60 -9.38 5.49
CA ASN A 59 0.26 -8.28 5.92
C ASN A 59 1.73 -8.52 5.54
N PHE A 60 1.98 -8.87 4.29
CA PHE A 60 3.30 -9.19 3.78
C PHE A 60 4.26 -8.00 3.93
N ASP A 61 5.35 -8.25 4.65
CA ASP A 61 6.35 -7.24 4.99
C ASP A 61 7.38 -7.06 3.88
N VAL A 62 7.34 -5.92 3.18
CA VAL A 62 8.26 -5.64 2.07
C VAL A 62 9.64 -5.18 2.53
N ALA A 63 9.80 -4.79 3.81
CA ALA A 63 11.10 -4.41 4.38
C ALA A 63 12.12 -5.56 4.30
N ARG A 64 11.64 -6.79 4.15
CA ARG A 64 12.46 -7.98 3.87
C ARG A 64 13.24 -7.90 2.57
N TYR A 65 12.79 -7.10 1.61
CA TYR A 65 13.40 -6.95 0.28
C TYR A 65 13.94 -5.56 0.03
N THR A 66 13.32 -4.53 0.62
CA THR A 66 13.72 -3.14 0.42
C THR A 66 14.79 -2.70 1.42
N LYS A 67 14.47 -1.76 2.32
CA LYS A 67 15.37 -1.23 3.34
C LYS A 67 14.78 -1.48 4.73
N PRO A 68 15.61 -1.74 5.75
CA PRO A 68 15.16 -1.75 7.13
C PRO A 68 14.38 -0.46 7.46
N GLY A 69 13.18 -0.62 8.04
CA GLY A 69 12.29 0.48 8.36
C GLY A 69 11.31 0.88 7.26
N ASP A 70 11.28 0.19 6.11
CA ASP A 70 10.22 0.40 5.11
C ASP A 70 8.85 0.04 5.73
N PRO A 71 7.92 1.01 5.85
CA PRO A 71 6.64 0.76 6.51
C PRO A 71 5.63 0.05 5.59
N GLN A 72 5.94 -0.09 4.30
CA GLN A 72 5.00 -0.62 3.33
C GLN A 72 4.70 -2.11 3.59
N ARG A 73 3.42 -2.47 3.54
CA ARG A 73 2.96 -3.85 3.59
C ARG A 73 1.96 -4.10 2.48
N PHE A 74 1.96 -5.31 1.94
CA PHE A 74 0.91 -5.77 1.05
C PHE A 74 -0.12 -6.58 1.84
N ASP A 75 -1.40 -6.39 1.55
CA ASP A 75 -2.48 -7.03 2.31
C ASP A 75 -2.39 -8.55 2.25
N PHE A 76 -2.18 -9.08 1.03
CA PHE A 76 -2.06 -10.52 0.78
C PHE A 76 -0.92 -10.82 -0.17
N GLY A 77 -0.26 -11.95 0.04
CA GLY A 77 0.78 -12.47 -0.84
C GLY A 77 0.79 -13.99 -0.90
N TRP A 78 1.04 -14.55 -2.08
CA TRP A 78 1.22 -15.98 -2.29
C TRP A 78 2.28 -16.23 -3.37
N SER A 79 2.76 -17.47 -3.43
CA SER A 79 3.79 -17.89 -4.38
C SER A 79 3.23 -18.90 -5.37
N VAL A 80 3.53 -18.71 -6.65
CA VAL A 80 3.15 -19.62 -7.73
C VAL A 80 4.40 -19.91 -8.55
N GLY A 81 4.99 -21.09 -8.35
CA GLY A 81 6.28 -21.42 -8.97
C GLY A 81 7.37 -20.43 -8.58
N LYS A 82 7.88 -19.65 -9.55
CA LYS A 82 8.92 -18.61 -9.37
C LYS A 82 8.35 -17.18 -9.40
N GLU A 83 7.06 -17.02 -9.13
CA GLU A 83 6.41 -15.71 -9.05
C GLU A 83 5.81 -15.49 -7.66
N PHE A 84 6.06 -14.32 -7.06
CA PHE A 84 5.24 -13.78 -6.00
C PHE A 84 4.09 -12.97 -6.58
N ARG A 85 2.91 -13.22 -6.04
CA ARG A 85 1.68 -12.50 -6.39
C ARG A 85 1.14 -11.84 -5.14
N PHE A 86 0.71 -10.60 -5.31
CA PHE A 86 0.20 -9.79 -4.22
C PHE A 86 -1.19 -9.25 -4.57
N LEU A 87 -2.01 -9.06 -3.54
CA LEU A 87 -3.25 -8.31 -3.63
C LEU A 87 -3.16 -7.15 -2.63
N GLN A 88 -3.46 -5.94 -3.09
CA GLN A 88 -3.50 -4.74 -2.26
C GLN A 88 -4.84 -4.04 -2.45
N ALA A 89 -5.60 -3.87 -1.38
CA ALA A 89 -6.81 -3.06 -1.41
C ALA A 89 -6.48 -1.57 -1.41
N VAL A 90 -7.02 -0.83 -2.38
CA VAL A 90 -6.81 0.60 -2.56
C VAL A 90 -8.16 1.29 -2.67
N SER A 91 -8.43 2.23 -1.76
CA SER A 91 -9.71 2.95 -1.73
C SER A 91 -9.64 4.22 -2.55
N VAL A 92 -9.71 4.11 -3.88
CA VAL A 92 -9.55 5.27 -4.78
C VAL A 92 -10.67 6.30 -4.64
N LYS A 93 -11.87 5.89 -4.17
CA LYS A 93 -12.97 6.83 -3.91
C LYS A 93 -12.76 7.72 -2.69
N LYS A 94 -12.01 7.22 -1.70
CA LYS A 94 -11.79 7.91 -0.43
C LYS A 94 -10.40 8.49 -0.32
N ASN A 95 -9.47 7.93 -1.07
CA ASN A 95 -8.06 8.22 -0.93
C ASN A 95 -7.26 7.77 -2.17
N ILE A 96 -7.08 8.74 -3.05
CA ILE A 96 -6.33 8.59 -4.29
C ILE A 96 -4.82 8.45 -4.02
N GLU A 97 -4.29 9.06 -2.95
CA GLU A 97 -2.87 9.03 -2.61
C GLU A 97 -2.35 7.60 -2.33
N GLN A 98 -3.19 6.71 -1.80
CA GLN A 98 -2.82 5.29 -1.64
C GLN A 98 -2.46 4.66 -2.99
N GLY A 99 -3.21 5.01 -4.04
CA GLY A 99 -2.97 4.50 -5.37
C GLY A 99 -1.71 5.08 -6.00
N VAL A 100 -1.48 6.39 -5.84
CA VAL A 100 -0.23 7.05 -6.28
C VAL A 100 0.97 6.41 -5.59
N LEU A 101 0.90 6.24 -4.27
CA LEU A 101 1.97 5.66 -3.47
C LEU A 101 2.27 4.22 -3.92
N LEU A 102 1.23 3.40 -4.12
CA LEU A 102 1.40 2.04 -4.60
C LEU A 102 2.07 2.00 -5.98
N ALA A 103 1.60 2.82 -6.93
CA ALA A 103 2.15 2.91 -8.28
C ALA A 103 3.60 3.39 -8.29
N ALA A 104 3.94 4.38 -7.46
CA ALA A 104 5.30 4.89 -7.35
C ALA A 104 6.27 3.90 -6.70
N ARG A 105 5.81 3.09 -5.73
CA ARG A 105 6.67 2.23 -4.92
C ARG A 105 6.84 0.82 -5.50
N PHE A 106 5.79 0.25 -6.09
CA PHE A 106 5.81 -1.14 -6.52
C PHE A 106 6.92 -1.48 -7.53
N PRO A 107 7.27 -0.64 -8.52
CA PRO A 107 8.36 -0.95 -9.45
C PRO A 107 9.70 -1.19 -8.74
N GLU A 108 10.02 -0.37 -7.73
CA GLU A 108 11.27 -0.52 -6.96
C GLU A 108 11.22 -1.73 -6.03
N ILE A 109 10.06 -2.02 -5.43
CA ILE A 109 9.86 -3.24 -4.63
C ILE A 109 10.03 -4.49 -5.51
N ARG A 110 9.44 -4.50 -6.72
CA ARG A 110 9.56 -5.58 -7.70
C ARG A 110 11.01 -5.82 -8.09
N LYS A 111 11.76 -4.76 -8.40
CA LYS A 111 13.21 -4.84 -8.69
C LYS A 111 13.99 -5.41 -7.51
N ALA A 112 13.68 -4.99 -6.28
CA ALA A 112 14.37 -5.45 -5.08
C ALA A 112 14.11 -6.95 -4.80
N ILE A 113 12.86 -7.41 -4.97
CA ILE A 113 12.51 -8.84 -4.87
C ILE A 113 13.30 -9.65 -5.89
N PHE A 114 13.32 -9.20 -7.16
CA PHE A 114 14.03 -9.91 -8.21
C PHE A 114 15.55 -9.94 -7.96
N ALA A 115 16.15 -8.82 -7.55
CA ALA A 115 17.58 -8.75 -7.28
C ALA A 115 18.02 -9.66 -6.14
N LYS A 116 17.16 -9.84 -5.12
CA LYS A 116 17.48 -10.65 -3.94
C LYS A 116 17.22 -12.15 -4.16
N ASP A 117 16.06 -12.48 -4.72
CA ASP A 117 15.56 -13.86 -4.75
C ASP A 117 15.45 -14.45 -6.17
N GLY A 118 15.65 -13.65 -7.21
CA GLY A 118 15.44 -14.06 -8.61
C GLY A 118 13.97 -14.35 -8.95
N VAL A 119 13.04 -13.94 -8.08
CA VAL A 119 11.60 -14.18 -8.18
C VAL A 119 10.93 -12.97 -8.82
N GLN A 120 10.02 -13.22 -9.77
CA GLN A 120 9.19 -12.16 -10.34
C GLN A 120 8.08 -11.76 -9.38
N ALA A 121 7.71 -10.48 -9.35
CA ALA A 121 6.63 -9.98 -8.50
C ALA A 121 5.52 -9.33 -9.34
N LYS A 122 4.28 -9.76 -9.11
CA LYS A 122 3.07 -9.16 -9.68
C LYS A 122 2.14 -8.70 -8.57
N ILE A 123 1.41 -7.61 -8.79
CA ILE A 123 0.43 -7.11 -7.82
C ILE A 123 -0.87 -6.74 -8.51
N THR A 124 -1.95 -7.04 -7.81
CA THR A 124 -3.31 -6.63 -8.16
C THR A 124 -3.80 -5.61 -7.14
N ALA A 125 -4.16 -4.41 -7.59
CA ALA A 125 -4.86 -3.42 -6.80
C ALA A 125 -6.37 -3.69 -6.85
N LEU A 126 -6.97 -4.02 -5.70
CA LEU A 126 -8.42 -4.20 -5.55
C LEU A 126 -9.06 -2.85 -5.20
N ILE A 127 -10.01 -2.37 -6.01
CA ILE A 127 -10.67 -1.07 -5.85
C ILE A 127 -12.19 -1.21 -5.73
N GLU A 128 -12.88 -0.13 -5.34
CA GLU A 128 -14.34 -0.12 -5.23
C GLU A 128 -15.07 -0.23 -6.58
N GLU A 129 -16.32 -0.71 -6.56
CA GLU A 129 -17.20 -0.66 -7.74
C GLU A 129 -17.57 0.76 -8.16
N GLY A 130 -17.94 0.93 -9.43
CA GLY A 130 -18.55 2.16 -9.94
C GLY A 130 -17.63 3.37 -9.74
N VAL A 131 -16.34 3.18 -9.96
CA VAL A 131 -15.33 4.23 -9.95
C VAL A 131 -15.34 4.90 -11.32
N GLU A 132 -15.75 6.18 -11.36
CA GLU A 132 -15.69 6.97 -12.59
C GLU A 132 -14.23 7.30 -12.91
N GLN A 133 -13.75 6.86 -14.08
CA GLN A 133 -12.37 7.12 -14.53
C GLN A 133 -12.23 8.52 -15.11
N ARG A 134 -12.49 9.53 -14.28
CA ARG A 134 -12.34 10.95 -14.61
C ARG A 134 -11.31 11.58 -13.69
N ASP A 135 -10.73 12.69 -14.15
CA ASP A 135 -9.85 13.55 -13.37
C ASP A 135 -8.74 12.77 -12.65
N GLU A 136 -8.58 13.00 -11.34
CA GLU A 136 -7.54 12.42 -10.50
C GLU A 136 -7.61 10.89 -10.41
N ILE A 137 -8.81 10.30 -10.44
CA ILE A 137 -8.99 8.85 -10.41
C ILE A 137 -8.47 8.24 -11.71
N GLY A 138 -8.84 8.82 -12.85
CA GLY A 138 -8.35 8.39 -14.16
C GLY A 138 -6.81 8.44 -14.23
N PHE A 139 -6.22 9.52 -13.71
CA PHE A 139 -4.77 9.68 -13.61
C PHE A 139 -4.11 8.56 -12.79
N VAL A 140 -4.61 8.27 -11.59
CA VAL A 140 -4.02 7.25 -10.71
C VAL A 140 -4.17 5.84 -11.26
N LEU A 141 -5.32 5.51 -11.86
CA LEU A 141 -5.47 4.22 -12.56
C LEU A 141 -4.52 4.12 -13.76
N GLY A 142 -4.23 5.23 -14.44
CA GLY A 142 -3.17 5.33 -15.44
C GLY A 142 -1.80 4.97 -14.88
N MET A 143 -1.39 5.65 -13.80
CA MET A 143 -0.12 5.39 -13.12
C MET A 143 0.03 3.93 -12.68
N MET A 144 -1.04 3.32 -12.14
CA MET A 144 -1.01 1.91 -11.76
C MET A 144 -0.73 1.00 -12.96
N ARG A 145 -1.42 1.23 -14.09
CA ARG A 145 -1.19 0.45 -15.31
C ARG A 145 0.23 0.62 -15.84
N GLU A 146 0.75 1.84 -15.86
CA GLU A 146 2.14 2.14 -16.25
C GLU A 146 3.17 1.45 -15.34
N ALA A 147 2.85 1.30 -14.05
CA ALA A 147 3.66 0.57 -13.08
C ALA A 147 3.52 -0.96 -13.17
N GLU A 148 2.77 -1.47 -14.16
CA GLU A 148 2.42 -2.89 -14.37
C GLU A 148 1.62 -3.49 -13.19
N ILE A 149 0.73 -2.69 -12.60
CA ILE A 149 -0.21 -3.10 -11.56
C ILE A 149 -1.54 -3.45 -12.23
N ARG A 150 -2.01 -4.68 -12.03
CA ARG A 150 -3.36 -5.09 -12.45
C ARG A 150 -4.38 -4.38 -11.57
N VAL A 151 -5.35 -3.70 -12.15
CA VAL A 151 -6.48 -3.14 -11.41
C VAL A 151 -7.64 -4.14 -11.50
N ALA A 152 -8.24 -4.47 -10.36
CA ALA A 152 -9.42 -5.31 -10.27
C ALA A 152 -10.49 -4.63 -9.40
N MET A 153 -11.75 -4.79 -9.80
CA MET A 153 -12.89 -4.29 -9.05
C MET A 153 -13.29 -5.28 -7.93
N GLU A 154 -13.98 -4.78 -6.91
CA GLU A 154 -14.43 -5.60 -5.79
C GLU A 154 -15.35 -6.78 -6.20
N SER A 155 -16.10 -6.66 -7.31
CA SER A 155 -16.90 -7.75 -7.90
C SER A 155 -16.06 -8.86 -8.54
N GLU A 156 -14.80 -8.60 -8.89
CA GLU A 156 -13.89 -9.62 -9.44
C GLU A 156 -13.28 -10.51 -8.34
N MET A 157 -13.41 -10.12 -7.07
CA MET A 157 -12.78 -10.80 -5.95
C MET A 157 -13.13 -12.30 -5.83
N PRO A 158 -14.38 -12.76 -6.06
CA PRO A 158 -14.69 -14.19 -6.06
C PRO A 158 -13.91 -14.96 -7.14
N ALA A 159 -13.76 -14.39 -8.34
CA ALA A 159 -13.01 -15.01 -9.43
C ALA A 159 -11.52 -15.05 -9.11
N ILE A 160 -10.96 -13.98 -8.53
CA ILE A 160 -9.56 -13.93 -8.06
C ILE A 160 -9.32 -15.02 -7.00
N ALA A 161 -10.21 -15.19 -6.03
CA ALA A 161 -10.05 -16.21 -5.00
C ALA A 161 -10.02 -17.63 -5.60
N GLN A 162 -10.85 -17.89 -6.61
CA GLN A 162 -10.86 -19.17 -7.31
C GLN A 162 -9.62 -19.38 -8.21
N GLU A 163 -9.09 -18.30 -8.82
CA GLU A 163 -7.81 -18.32 -9.53
C GLU A 163 -6.69 -18.72 -8.56
N VAL A 164 -6.60 -18.06 -7.40
CA VAL A 164 -5.59 -18.37 -6.36
C VAL A 164 -5.69 -19.81 -5.90
N ARG A 165 -6.91 -20.33 -5.67
CA ARG A 165 -7.12 -21.73 -5.33
C ARG A 165 -6.54 -22.68 -6.38
N THR A 166 -6.83 -22.40 -7.64
CA THR A 166 -6.34 -23.20 -8.77
C THR A 166 -4.81 -23.15 -8.87
N GLU A 167 -4.22 -21.97 -8.65
CA GLU A 167 -2.77 -21.75 -8.67
C GLU A 167 -2.04 -22.48 -7.54
N LEU A 168 -2.63 -22.50 -6.35
CA LEU A 168 -2.08 -23.19 -5.19
C LEU A 168 -2.35 -24.71 -5.21
N ARG A 169 -3.08 -25.21 -6.22
CA ARG A 169 -3.45 -26.62 -6.43
C ARG A 169 -4.17 -27.23 -5.22
N VAL A 170 -5.21 -26.55 -4.72
CA VAL A 170 -6.07 -26.99 -3.61
C VAL A 170 -7.52 -27.18 -4.05
#